data_AF-A0A090QWG6-F1
#
_entry.id   AF-A0A090QWG6-F1
#
_cell.length_a   1.000
_cell.length_b   1.000
_cell.length_c   1.000
_cell.angle_alpha   90.00
_cell.angle_beta   90.00
_cell.angle_gamma   90.00
#
_symmetry.space_group_name_H-M   'P 1'
#
loop_
_entity.id
_entity.type
_entity.pdbx_description
1 polymer ?
#
loop_
_entity_poly.entity_id
_entity_poly.type
_entity_poly.pdbx_seq_one_letter_code
_entity_poly.pdbx_strand_id
1 'polypeptide(L)'
;MSIEFWLQLAVVLTCIGVGGRFGGVGLGAAGGLGVCILVLGFGLQPASPPITVLLIIIAVIACTSVLQGAGGLDFLVRVAEKLLRKKPSAITFLGPLISSMFVVFCGTSYVAFAVYPVIAEVAAEAKIRPERPMSMAVIASGIAITASPMSAATAGMIATLSMYGVSFFQILAVSMPAFVIGTLCGCAFVYKRGAELENDPEFQRRVASGEYQMLHEDEAVMAERAEYKPTKTVKLSVLLFGLGVATVILFGTFKSLLPSWDIDGKTVYCRRNADPDGDAGVCAVHYHLRQSAK
;
A
#
# COMPACT_ATOMS: atom_id res chain seq x y z
N MET A 1 -22.00 24.37 -0.35
CA MET A 1 -21.97 23.13 -1.17
C MET A 1 -23.35 22.93 -1.75
N SER A 2 -23.46 22.77 -3.07
CA SER A 2 -24.73 22.62 -3.80
C SER A 2 -25.35 21.22 -3.63
N ILE A 3 -26.65 21.08 -3.92
CA ILE A 3 -27.35 19.78 -3.86
C ILE A 3 -26.77 18.77 -4.87
N GLU A 4 -26.29 19.28 -6.00
CA GLU A 4 -25.62 18.50 -7.05
C GLU A 4 -24.35 17.83 -6.56
N PHE A 5 -23.56 18.50 -5.70
CA PHE A 5 -22.36 17.91 -5.11
C PHE A 5 -22.71 16.68 -4.26
N TRP A 6 -23.75 16.77 -3.42
CA TRP A 6 -24.19 15.65 -2.59
C TRP A 6 -24.74 14.49 -3.42
N LEU A 7 -25.43 14.77 -4.52
CA LEU A 7 -25.91 13.74 -5.46
C LEU A 7 -24.76 13.04 -6.17
N GLN A 8 -23.78 13.80 -6.69
CA GLN A 8 -22.57 13.24 -7.32
C GLN A 8 -21.77 12.39 -6.32
N LEU A 9 -21.60 12.88 -5.09
CA LEU A 9 -20.93 12.14 -4.03
C LEU A 9 -21.69 10.85 -3.68
N ALA A 10 -23.03 10.90 -3.60
CA ALA A 10 -23.85 9.71 -3.33
C ALA A 10 -23.70 8.66 -4.44
N VAL A 11 -23.64 9.06 -5.71
CA VAL A 11 -23.39 8.16 -6.84
C VAL A 11 -22.03 7.49 -6.70
N VAL A 12 -20.98 8.25 -6.42
CA VAL A 12 -19.62 7.72 -6.23
C VAL A 12 -19.57 6.73 -5.06
N LEU A 13 -20.14 7.10 -3.90
CA LEU A 13 -20.19 6.24 -2.72
C LEU A 13 -20.97 4.94 -2.97
N THR A 14 -22.09 5.04 -3.69
CA THR A 14 -22.90 3.86 -4.06
C THR A 14 -22.12 2.93 -4.99
N CYS A 15 -21.46 3.48 -6.00
CA CYS A 15 -20.63 2.70 -6.92
C CYS A 15 -19.47 2.00 -6.19
N ILE A 16 -18.77 2.69 -5.27
CA ILE A 16 -17.69 2.10 -4.47
C ILE A 16 -18.24 1.00 -3.54
N GLY A 17 -19.36 1.26 -2.87
CA GLY A 17 -19.97 0.30 -1.94
C GLY A 17 -20.43 -0.99 -2.63
N VAL A 18 -21.04 -0.87 -3.82
CA VAL A 18 -21.43 -2.03 -4.62
C VAL A 18 -20.20 -2.72 -5.22
N GLY A 19 -19.28 -1.96 -5.83
CA GLY A 19 -18.07 -2.48 -6.47
C GLY A 19 -17.15 -3.23 -5.52
N GLY A 20 -16.99 -2.73 -4.29
CA GLY A 20 -16.15 -3.37 -3.26
C GLY A 20 -16.62 -4.77 -2.85
N ARG A 21 -17.92 -5.08 -2.98
CA ARG A 21 -18.45 -6.42 -2.70
C ARG A 21 -18.02 -7.46 -3.74
N PHE A 22 -17.74 -7.04 -4.96
CA PHE A 22 -17.29 -7.91 -6.05
C PHE A 22 -15.75 -7.99 -6.15
N GLY A 23 -15.04 -7.56 -5.10
CA GLY A 23 -13.58 -7.61 -5.02
C GLY A 23 -12.87 -6.60 -5.93
N GLY A 24 -11.59 -6.85 -6.24
CA GLY A 24 -10.74 -5.91 -6.97
C GLY A 24 -11.21 -5.62 -8.40
N VAL A 25 -11.67 -6.65 -9.13
CA VAL A 25 -12.20 -6.49 -10.50
C VAL A 25 -13.50 -5.67 -10.48
N GLY A 26 -14.37 -5.94 -9.51
CA GLY A 26 -15.62 -5.20 -9.33
C GLY A 26 -15.43 -3.73 -9.00
N LEU A 27 -14.42 -3.40 -8.19
CA LEU A 27 -14.10 -2.01 -7.86
C LEU A 27 -13.64 -1.22 -9.10
N GLY A 28 -12.89 -1.85 -10.01
CA GLY A 28 -12.49 -1.25 -11.29
C GLY A 28 -13.69 -1.01 -12.23
N ALA A 29 -14.54 -2.02 -12.41
CA ALA A 29 -15.74 -1.90 -13.25
C ALA A 29 -16.74 -0.87 -12.71
N ALA A 30 -16.98 -0.88 -11.40
CA ALA A 30 -17.86 0.09 -10.74
C ALA A 30 -17.31 1.52 -10.78
N GLY A 31 -15.98 1.68 -10.73
CA GLY A 31 -15.33 2.98 -10.94
C GLY A 31 -15.59 3.53 -12.35
N GLY A 32 -15.44 2.69 -13.38
CA GLY A 32 -15.76 3.05 -14.77
C GLY A 32 -17.23 3.41 -14.95
N LEU A 33 -18.14 2.60 -14.40
CA LEU A 33 -19.58 2.86 -14.43
C LEU A 33 -19.95 4.15 -13.70
N GLY A 34 -19.33 4.42 -12.55
CA GLY A 34 -19.51 5.66 -11.80
C GLY A 34 -19.10 6.89 -12.62
N VAL A 35 -17.96 6.83 -13.31
CA VAL A 35 -17.53 7.91 -14.23
C VAL A 35 -18.52 8.07 -15.38
N CYS A 36 -19.02 6.97 -15.97
CA CYS A 36 -20.04 7.03 -17.02
C CYS A 36 -21.32 7.74 -16.55
N ILE A 37 -21.80 7.44 -15.34
CA ILE A 37 -22.99 8.10 -14.77
C ILE A 37 -22.74 9.58 -14.53
N LEU A 38 -21.55 9.94 -14.02
CA LEU A 38 -21.18 11.34 -13.77
C LEU A 38 -21.07 12.16 -15.07
N VAL A 39 -20.50 11.58 -16.12
CA VAL A 39 -20.31 12.27 -17.41
C VAL A 39 -21.61 12.32 -18.22
N LEU A 40 -22.32 11.20 -18.36
CA LEU A 40 -23.54 11.12 -19.19
C LEU A 40 -24.80 11.64 -18.47
N GLY A 41 -24.87 11.48 -17.15
CA GLY A 41 -26.03 11.89 -16.35
C GLY A 41 -25.93 13.32 -15.83
N PHE A 42 -24.78 13.71 -15.26
CA PHE A 42 -24.58 15.04 -14.68
C PHE A 42 -23.83 16.01 -15.60
N GLY A 43 -23.44 15.58 -16.81
CA GLY A 43 -22.77 16.45 -17.79
C GLY A 43 -21.37 16.92 -17.37
N LEU A 44 -20.73 16.25 -16.42
CA LEU A 44 -19.40 16.62 -15.96
C LEU A 44 -18.36 16.38 -17.05
N GLN A 45 -17.41 17.32 -17.20
CA GLN A 45 -16.32 17.17 -18.15
C GLN A 45 -15.41 16.01 -17.70
N PRO A 46 -15.12 15.03 -18.57
CA PRO A 46 -14.24 13.92 -18.23
C PRO A 46 -12.82 14.45 -17.98
N ALA A 47 -12.26 14.08 -16.83
CA ALA A 47 -10.85 14.35 -16.53
C ALA A 47 -9.94 13.46 -17.37
N SER A 48 -8.75 13.94 -17.68
CA SER A 48 -7.72 13.13 -18.35
C SER A 48 -7.35 11.92 -17.49
N PRO A 49 -7.26 10.70 -18.05
CA PRO A 49 -6.92 9.51 -17.29
C PRO A 49 -5.54 9.65 -16.65
N PRO A 50 -5.35 9.21 -15.39
CA PRO A 50 -4.08 9.36 -14.67
C PRO A 50 -3.06 8.32 -15.13
N ILE A 51 -2.61 8.41 -16.39
CA ILE A 51 -1.69 7.45 -17.03
C ILE A 51 -0.42 7.27 -16.19
N THR A 52 0.10 8.35 -15.61
CA THR A 52 1.27 8.29 -14.71
C THR A 52 1.03 7.37 -13.52
N VAL A 53 -0.14 7.45 -12.88
CA VAL A 53 -0.46 6.61 -11.71
C VAL A 53 -0.62 5.16 -12.13
N LEU A 54 -1.28 4.91 -13.27
CA LEU A 54 -1.41 3.56 -13.84
C LEU A 54 -0.06 2.91 -14.13
N LEU A 55 0.88 3.66 -14.74
CA LEU A 55 2.24 3.17 -15.01
C LEU A 55 3.01 2.86 -13.72
N ILE A 56 2.84 3.66 -12.67
CA ILE A 56 3.45 3.39 -11.35
C ILE A 56 2.86 2.10 -10.75
N ILE A 57 1.55 1.90 -10.81
CA ILE A 57 0.90 0.67 -10.33
C ILE A 57 1.48 -0.55 -11.07
N ILE A 58 1.55 -0.50 -12.40
CA ILE A 58 2.09 -1.60 -13.21
C ILE A 58 3.56 -1.88 -12.85
N ALA A 59 4.37 -0.83 -12.70
CA ALA A 59 5.78 -0.98 -12.33
C ALA A 59 5.97 -1.59 -10.93
N VAL A 60 5.21 -1.13 -9.93
CA VAL A 60 5.27 -1.64 -8.56
C VAL A 60 4.80 -3.09 -8.49
N ILE A 61 3.70 -3.43 -9.18
CA ILE A 61 3.21 -4.81 -9.24
C ILE A 61 4.23 -5.71 -9.93
N ALA A 62 4.77 -5.32 -11.09
CA ALA A 62 5.78 -6.11 -11.78
C ALA A 62 7.02 -6.34 -10.91
N CYS A 63 7.50 -5.30 -10.22
CA CYS A 63 8.64 -5.40 -9.31
C CYS A 63 8.34 -6.32 -8.12
N THR A 64 7.16 -6.20 -7.51
CA THR A 64 6.73 -7.06 -6.40
C THR A 64 6.57 -8.52 -6.84
N SER A 65 6.04 -8.76 -8.03
CA SER A 65 5.92 -10.12 -8.61
C SER A 65 7.29 -10.76 -8.84
N VAL A 66 8.29 -9.99 -9.29
CA VAL A 66 9.68 -10.49 -9.43
C VAL A 66 10.30 -10.76 -8.05
N LEU A 67 10.07 -9.88 -7.06
CA LEU A 67 10.52 -10.08 -5.69
C LEU A 67 9.93 -11.36 -5.08
N GLN A 68 8.65 -11.61 -5.31
CA GLN A 68 7.95 -12.81 -4.85
C GLN A 68 8.44 -14.05 -5.61
N GLY A 69 8.58 -13.98 -6.94
CA GLY A 69 9.12 -15.08 -7.75
C GLY A 69 10.56 -15.46 -7.39
N ALA A 70 11.34 -14.52 -6.86
CA ALA A 70 12.69 -14.77 -6.35
C ALA A 70 12.75 -15.28 -4.89
N GLY A 71 11.59 -15.49 -4.23
CA GLY A 71 11.50 -15.89 -2.81
C GLY A 71 11.85 -14.78 -1.81
N GLY A 72 11.99 -13.53 -2.28
CA GLY A 72 12.32 -12.39 -1.42
C GLY A 72 11.20 -12.03 -0.44
N LEU A 73 9.94 -12.22 -0.85
CA LEU A 73 8.79 -12.03 0.02
C LEU A 73 8.77 -13.05 1.17
N ASP A 74 9.05 -14.33 0.90
CA ASP A 74 9.12 -15.37 1.93
C ASP A 74 10.22 -15.06 2.96
N PHE A 75 11.36 -14.55 2.49
CA PHE A 75 12.41 -14.06 3.39
C PHE A 75 11.93 -12.91 4.28
N LEU A 76 11.24 -11.92 3.71
CA LEU A 76 10.67 -10.81 4.46
C LEU A 76 9.67 -11.33 5.51
N VAL A 77 8.76 -12.24 5.16
CA VAL A 77 7.79 -12.83 6.09
C VAL A 77 8.49 -13.55 7.26
N ARG A 78 9.56 -14.30 7.00
CA ARG A 78 10.35 -14.94 8.07
C ARG A 78 11.05 -13.94 8.99
N VAL A 79 11.48 -12.81 8.44
CA VAL A 79 12.02 -11.70 9.25
C VAL A 79 10.91 -11.12 10.12
N ALA A 80 9.71 -10.91 9.58
CA ALA A 80 8.55 -10.48 10.36
C ALA A 80 8.20 -11.46 11.48
N GLU A 81 8.17 -12.77 11.18
CA GLU A 81 7.91 -13.83 12.16
C GLU A 81 8.92 -13.78 13.31
N LYS A 82 10.22 -13.74 13.02
CA LYS A 82 11.27 -13.61 14.04
C LYS A 82 11.10 -12.35 14.90
N LEU A 83 10.64 -11.25 14.30
CA LEU A 83 10.45 -10.00 14.99
C LEU A 83 9.20 -10.04 15.90
N LEU A 84 8.12 -10.68 15.44
CA LEU A 84 6.88 -10.89 16.20
C LEU A 84 7.09 -11.82 17.39
N ARG A 85 7.79 -12.95 17.19
CA ARG A 85 8.09 -13.93 18.24
C ARG A 85 9.02 -13.42 19.34
N LYS A 86 9.75 -12.31 19.14
CA LYS A 86 10.60 -11.70 20.19
C LYS A 86 9.79 -11.11 21.35
N LYS A 87 8.61 -10.55 21.09
CA LYS A 87 7.73 -9.94 22.11
C LYS A 87 6.26 -10.27 21.83
N PRO A 88 5.86 -11.54 22.01
CA PRO A 88 4.51 -12.01 21.69
C PRO A 88 3.42 -11.32 22.53
N SER A 89 3.73 -10.93 23.77
CA SER A 89 2.80 -10.20 24.66
C SER A 89 2.38 -8.81 24.15
N ALA A 90 3.12 -8.24 23.20
CA ALA A 90 2.84 -6.93 22.60
C ALA A 90 2.31 -7.03 21.15
N ILE A 91 1.83 -8.20 20.72
CA ILE A 91 1.43 -8.44 19.33
C ILE A 91 0.34 -7.51 18.81
N THR A 92 -0.54 -7.02 19.69
CA THR A 92 -1.57 -6.04 19.31
C THR A 92 -0.99 -4.72 18.79
N PHE A 93 0.22 -4.35 19.20
CA PHE A 93 0.94 -3.20 18.66
C PHE A 93 1.95 -3.61 17.59
N LEU A 94 2.68 -4.70 17.83
CA LEU A 94 3.79 -5.13 16.99
C LEU A 94 3.32 -5.70 15.65
N GLY A 95 2.21 -6.45 15.63
CA GLY A 95 1.60 -6.99 14.41
C GLY A 95 1.25 -5.90 13.39
N PRO A 96 0.39 -4.93 13.76
CA PRO A 96 0.04 -3.83 12.87
C PRO A 96 1.23 -2.99 12.43
N LEU A 97 2.20 -2.74 13.33
CA LEU A 97 3.37 -1.93 13.00
C LEU A 97 4.29 -2.62 11.99
N ILE A 98 4.60 -3.91 12.18
CA ILE A 98 5.43 -4.68 11.24
C ILE A 98 4.72 -4.81 9.89
N SER A 99 3.44 -5.18 9.88
CA SER A 99 2.66 -5.27 8.64
C SER A 99 2.67 -3.95 7.88
N SER A 100 2.48 -2.84 8.60
CA SER A 100 2.48 -1.52 7.99
C SER A 100 3.85 -1.11 7.46
N MET A 101 4.94 -1.42 8.18
CA MET A 101 6.30 -1.16 7.69
C MET A 101 6.57 -1.91 6.37
N PHE A 102 6.08 -3.13 6.24
CA PHE A 102 6.19 -3.91 5.02
C PHE A 102 5.42 -3.28 3.87
N VAL A 103 4.22 -2.77 4.14
CA VAL A 103 3.43 -2.04 3.15
C VAL A 103 4.08 -0.71 2.76
N VAL A 104 4.68 0.02 3.70
CA VAL A 104 5.45 1.23 3.39
C VAL A 104 6.63 0.90 2.47
N PHE A 105 7.33 -0.20 2.75
CA PHE A 105 8.49 -0.64 1.98
C PHE A 105 8.13 -1.15 0.58
N CYS A 106 7.09 -1.98 0.45
CA CYS A 106 6.69 -2.56 -0.83
C CYS A 106 5.73 -1.67 -1.64
N GLY A 107 5.10 -0.68 -1.01
CA GLY A 107 4.15 0.25 -1.65
C GLY A 107 2.76 -0.34 -1.93
N THR A 108 2.47 -1.56 -1.47
CA THR A 108 1.20 -2.26 -1.69
C THR A 108 0.75 -3.04 -0.45
N SER A 109 -0.55 -3.02 -0.17
CA SER A 109 -1.15 -3.80 0.93
C SER A 109 -1.18 -5.30 0.67
N TYR A 110 -0.96 -5.74 -0.57
CA TYR A 110 -0.94 -7.17 -0.93
C TYR A 110 0.10 -7.96 -0.10
N VAL A 111 1.25 -7.34 0.18
CA VAL A 111 2.34 -7.95 0.97
C VAL A 111 1.91 -8.28 2.40
N ALA A 112 0.95 -7.53 2.96
CA ALA A 112 0.44 -7.77 4.30
C ALA A 112 -0.31 -9.11 4.42
N PHE A 113 -0.90 -9.63 3.34
CA PHE A 113 -1.58 -10.93 3.35
C PHE A 113 -0.66 -12.09 3.69
N ALA A 114 0.64 -11.98 3.38
CA ALA A 114 1.61 -13.00 3.74
C ALA A 114 2.03 -12.94 5.22
N VAL A 115 1.81 -11.80 5.89
CA VAL A 115 2.16 -11.58 7.31
C VAL A 115 0.97 -11.85 8.24
N TYR A 116 -0.27 -11.73 7.74
CA TYR A 116 -1.48 -11.96 8.53
C TYR A 116 -1.58 -13.36 9.17
N PRO A 117 -1.28 -14.48 8.49
CA PRO A 117 -1.29 -15.79 9.12
C PRO A 117 -0.31 -15.86 10.30
N VAL A 118 0.90 -15.31 10.12
CA VAL A 118 1.93 -15.25 11.16
C VAL A 118 1.48 -14.42 12.36
N ILE A 119 0.78 -13.29 12.13
CA ILE A 119 0.21 -12.48 13.21
C ILE A 119 -0.85 -13.28 13.96
N ALA A 120 -1.71 -14.02 13.27
CA ALA A 120 -2.75 -14.83 13.89
C ALA A 120 -2.15 -15.98 14.73
N GLU A 121 -1.15 -16.67 14.19
CA GLU A 121 -0.41 -17.75 14.85
C GLU A 121 0.27 -17.24 16.13
N VAL A 122 1.11 -16.21 16.03
CA VAL A 122 1.83 -15.67 17.20
C VAL A 122 0.85 -15.08 18.22
N ALA A 123 -0.30 -14.57 17.79
CA ALA A 123 -1.33 -14.08 18.72
C ALA A 123 -2.00 -15.24 19.49
N ALA A 124 -2.32 -16.33 18.80
CA ALA A 124 -2.86 -17.54 19.41
C ALA A 124 -1.88 -18.15 20.42
N GLU A 125 -0.60 -18.26 20.07
CA GLU A 125 0.47 -18.71 20.98
C GLU A 125 0.61 -17.81 22.22
N ALA A 126 0.49 -16.49 22.02
CA ALA A 126 0.51 -15.51 23.11
C ALA A 126 -0.77 -15.50 23.96
N LYS A 127 -1.76 -16.34 23.64
CA LYS A 127 -3.11 -16.37 24.23
C LYS A 127 -3.85 -15.03 24.11
N ILE A 128 -3.54 -14.26 23.07
CA ILE A 128 -4.21 -13.01 22.74
C ILE A 128 -5.19 -13.30 21.62
N ARG A 129 -6.42 -12.78 21.72
CA ARG A 129 -7.42 -12.92 20.65
C ARG A 129 -6.87 -12.44 19.31
N PRO A 130 -6.73 -13.30 18.28
CA PRO A 130 -6.17 -12.91 16.99
C PRO A 130 -6.96 -11.79 16.30
N GLU A 131 -8.26 -11.69 16.58
CA GLU A 131 -9.14 -10.63 16.09
C GLU A 131 -8.60 -9.21 16.35
N ARG A 132 -7.93 -9.02 17.51
CA ARG A 132 -7.39 -7.72 17.93
C ARG A 132 -6.23 -7.25 17.04
N PRO A 133 -5.08 -7.96 16.97
CA PRO A 133 -3.99 -7.57 16.10
C PRO A 133 -4.37 -7.66 14.62
N MET A 134 -5.23 -8.60 14.22
CA MET A 134 -5.62 -8.78 12.82
C MET A 134 -6.45 -7.62 12.27
N SER A 135 -7.50 -7.22 12.99
CA SER A 135 -8.33 -6.08 12.58
C SER A 135 -7.51 -4.80 12.43
N MET A 136 -6.59 -4.55 13.37
CA MET A 136 -5.70 -3.39 13.29
C MET A 136 -4.63 -3.53 12.22
N ALA A 137 -4.10 -4.73 11.95
CA ALA A 137 -3.09 -4.93 10.92
C ALA A 137 -3.63 -4.63 9.51
N VAL A 138 -4.89 -4.96 9.24
CA VAL A 138 -5.56 -4.63 7.96
C VAL A 138 -5.74 -3.12 7.81
N ILE A 139 -6.25 -2.45 8.84
CA ILE A 139 -6.49 -1.00 8.79
C ILE A 139 -5.16 -0.24 8.69
N ALA A 140 -4.18 -0.60 9.52
CA ALA A 140 -2.87 0.04 9.53
C ALA A 140 -2.13 -0.16 8.19
N SER A 141 -2.20 -1.36 7.61
CA SER A 141 -1.69 -1.64 6.27
C SER A 141 -2.36 -0.78 5.20
N GLY A 142 -3.67 -0.54 5.29
CA GLY A 142 -4.38 0.38 4.38
C GLY A 142 -3.89 1.82 4.49
N ILE A 143 -3.74 2.33 5.72
CA ILE A 143 -3.25 3.70 5.97
C ILE A 143 -1.78 3.84 5.54
N ALA A 144 -0.96 2.82 5.77
CA ALA A 144 0.46 2.77 5.42
C ALA A 144 0.73 2.99 3.92
N ILE A 145 -0.20 2.59 3.04
CA ILE A 145 -0.11 2.84 1.59
C ILE A 145 0.05 4.34 1.32
N THR A 146 -0.72 5.19 2.01
CA THR A 146 -0.70 6.66 1.81
C THR A 146 0.55 7.32 2.39
N ALA A 147 1.22 6.64 3.31
CA ALA A 147 2.51 7.06 3.88
C ALA A 147 3.71 6.54 3.07
N SER A 148 3.49 5.63 2.10
CA SER A 148 4.55 5.06 1.29
C SER A 148 4.95 6.00 0.13
N PRO A 149 6.25 6.31 -0.04
CA PRO A 149 6.74 7.04 -1.21
C PRO A 149 6.62 6.25 -2.53
N MET A 150 6.55 4.93 -2.44
CA MET A 150 6.44 4.03 -3.60
C MET A 150 5.00 3.83 -4.07
N SER A 151 4.02 4.27 -3.28
CA SER A 151 2.62 3.98 -3.58
C SER A 151 2.04 4.87 -4.68
N ALA A 152 1.20 4.25 -5.51
CA ALA A 152 0.32 4.94 -6.44
C ALA A 152 -0.58 5.99 -5.76
N ALA A 153 -0.99 5.76 -4.51
CA ALA A 153 -1.79 6.72 -3.75
C ALA A 153 -1.03 8.04 -3.56
N THR A 154 0.24 7.95 -3.14
CA THR A 154 1.12 9.11 -2.96
C THR A 154 1.41 9.79 -4.29
N ALA A 155 1.63 9.02 -5.37
CA ALA A 155 1.79 9.58 -6.70
C ALA A 155 0.53 10.34 -7.18
N GLY A 156 -0.66 9.82 -6.91
CA GLY A 156 -1.93 10.49 -7.17
C GLY A 156 -2.09 11.77 -6.36
N MET A 157 -1.75 11.75 -5.07
CA MET A 157 -1.75 12.94 -4.22
C MET A 157 -0.78 14.01 -4.71
N ILE A 158 0.44 13.64 -5.14
CA ILE A 158 1.38 14.60 -5.74
C ILE A 158 0.80 15.19 -7.03
N ALA A 159 0.20 14.36 -7.89
CA ALA A 159 -0.35 14.81 -9.16
C ALA A 159 -1.42 15.89 -8.96
N THR A 160 -2.28 15.75 -7.96
CA THR A 160 -3.34 16.72 -7.66
C THR A 160 -2.85 17.91 -6.84
N LEU A 161 -2.02 17.69 -5.81
CA LEU A 161 -1.56 18.76 -4.91
C LEU A 161 -0.40 19.58 -5.47
N SER A 162 0.30 19.09 -6.50
CA SER A 162 1.36 19.88 -7.17
C SER A 162 0.83 21.18 -7.80
N MET A 163 -0.45 21.20 -8.19
CA MET A 163 -1.14 22.41 -8.67
C MET A 163 -1.24 23.49 -7.59
N TYR A 164 -1.20 23.10 -6.32
CA TYR A 164 -1.26 24.00 -5.17
C TYR A 164 0.14 24.29 -4.59
N GLY A 165 1.21 23.92 -5.30
CA GLY A 165 2.59 24.19 -4.86
C GLY A 165 3.09 23.29 -3.73
N VAL A 166 2.37 22.21 -3.38
CA VAL A 166 2.77 21.31 -2.30
C VAL A 166 3.91 20.40 -2.77
N SER A 167 4.99 20.35 -1.98
CA SER A 167 6.14 19.49 -2.23
C SER A 167 5.87 18.04 -1.85
N PHE A 168 6.51 17.10 -2.57
CA PHE A 168 6.53 15.68 -2.23
C PHE A 168 6.92 15.43 -0.77
N PHE A 169 7.94 16.15 -0.29
CA PHE A 169 8.41 16.03 1.08
C PHE A 169 7.36 16.49 2.10
N GLN A 170 6.58 17.54 1.77
CA GLN A 170 5.52 18.02 2.66
C GLN A 170 4.39 16.99 2.79
N ILE A 171 4.04 16.29 1.70
CA ILE A 171 3.04 15.22 1.74
C ILE A 171 3.50 14.10 2.68
N LEU A 172 4.74 13.64 2.54
CA LEU A 172 5.30 12.59 3.41
C LEU A 172 5.48 13.05 4.86
N ALA A 173 5.89 14.30 5.06
CA ALA A 173 6.06 14.89 6.38
C ALA A 173 4.74 14.96 7.17
N VAL A 174 3.59 15.00 6.47
CA VAL A 174 2.26 14.93 7.10
C VAL A 174 1.75 13.49 7.18
N SER A 175 1.87 12.72 6.11
CA SER A 175 1.29 11.38 6.03
C SER A 175 2.00 10.36 6.92
N MET A 176 3.34 10.41 7.03
CA MET A 176 4.10 9.46 7.86
C MET A 176 3.77 9.62 9.36
N PRO A 177 3.81 10.82 9.97
CA PRO A 177 3.39 10.98 11.36
C PRO A 177 1.91 10.66 11.58
N ALA A 178 1.03 11.08 10.67
CA ALA A 178 -0.39 10.77 10.77
C ALA A 178 -0.66 9.27 10.75
N PHE A 179 0.05 8.52 9.91
CA PHE A 179 0.00 7.06 9.87
C PHE A 179 0.46 6.43 11.20
N VAL A 180 1.61 6.87 11.74
CA VAL A 180 2.14 6.32 12.99
C VAL A 180 1.19 6.60 14.15
N ILE A 181 0.72 7.84 14.29
CA ILE A 181 -0.22 8.24 15.34
C ILE A 181 -1.55 7.49 15.19
N GLY A 182 -2.11 7.45 13.98
CA GLY A 182 -3.37 6.75 13.71
C GLY A 182 -3.28 5.25 14.02
N THR A 183 -2.17 4.61 13.65
CA THR A 183 -1.91 3.20 13.96
C THR A 183 -1.80 2.98 15.46
N LEU A 184 -1.03 3.81 16.17
CA LEU A 184 -0.87 3.69 17.63
C LEU A 184 -2.18 3.93 18.38
N CYS A 185 -2.95 4.94 18.00
CA CYS A 185 -4.27 5.22 18.57
C CYS A 185 -5.25 4.06 18.31
N GLY A 186 -5.26 3.51 17.09
CA GLY A 186 -6.08 2.35 16.76
C GLY A 186 -5.68 1.10 17.56
N CYS A 187 -4.38 0.83 17.67
CA CYS A 187 -3.88 -0.27 18.50
C CYS A 187 -4.26 -0.08 19.97
N ALA A 188 -4.15 1.13 20.52
CA ALA A 188 -4.55 1.43 21.90
C ALA A 188 -6.06 1.21 22.12
N PHE A 189 -6.89 1.56 21.14
CA PHE A 189 -8.34 1.35 21.19
C PHE A 189 -8.72 -0.13 21.17
N VAL A 190 -8.00 -0.94 20.39
CA VAL A 190 -8.26 -2.38 20.25
C VAL A 190 -7.57 -3.22 21.33
N TYR A 191 -6.57 -2.67 22.02
CA TYR A 191 -5.78 -3.37 23.06
C TYR A 191 -6.63 -4.01 24.16
N LYS A 192 -7.69 -3.31 24.62
CA LYS A 192 -8.61 -3.81 25.68
C LYS A 192 -10.00 -4.18 25.16
N ARG A 193 -10.21 -4.32 23.85
CA ARG A 193 -11.54 -4.71 23.33
C ARG A 193 -11.77 -6.23 23.47
N GLY A 194 -12.88 -6.60 24.09
CA GLY A 194 -13.30 -8.00 24.30
C GLY A 194 -12.66 -8.66 25.53
N ALA A 195 -13.20 -9.79 25.98
CA ALA A 195 -12.59 -10.57 27.08
C ALA A 195 -11.25 -11.17 26.64
N GLU A 196 -10.42 -11.64 27.57
CA GLU A 196 -9.20 -12.37 27.17
C GLU A 196 -9.56 -13.71 26.51
N LEU A 197 -8.64 -14.28 25.73
CA LEU A 197 -8.90 -15.49 24.94
C LEU A 197 -9.29 -16.67 25.85
N GLU A 198 -8.66 -16.76 27.04
CA GLU A 198 -8.96 -17.78 28.05
C GLU A 198 -10.37 -17.66 28.64
N ASN A 199 -10.96 -16.46 28.62
CA ASN A 199 -12.27 -16.14 29.18
C ASN A 199 -13.37 -16.09 28.11
N ASP A 200 -13.08 -16.49 26.87
CA ASP A 200 -14.09 -16.55 25.82
C ASP A 200 -14.90 -17.86 25.91
N PRO A 201 -16.23 -17.80 26.16
CA PRO A 201 -17.06 -19.00 26.18
C PRO A 201 -17.11 -19.73 24.84
N GLU A 202 -16.93 -19.03 23.71
CA GLU A 202 -16.90 -19.66 22.39
C GLU A 202 -15.55 -20.35 22.12
N PHE A 203 -14.44 -19.76 22.57
CA PHE A 203 -13.12 -20.41 22.54
C PHE A 203 -13.09 -21.64 23.43
N GLN A 204 -13.58 -21.54 24.66
CA GLN A 204 -13.68 -22.69 25.57
C GLN A 204 -14.58 -23.79 24.99
N ARG A 205 -15.68 -23.43 24.33
CA ARG A 205 -16.53 -24.38 23.62
C ARG A 205 -15.80 -25.04 22.45
N ARG A 206 -15.06 -24.29 21.62
CA ARG A 206 -14.31 -24.82 20.47
C ARG A 206 -13.11 -25.68 20.88
N VAL A 207 -12.47 -25.35 22.00
CA VAL A 207 -11.42 -26.18 22.62
C VAL A 207 -12.02 -27.46 23.20
N ALA A 208 -13.16 -27.36 23.90
CA ALA A 208 -13.85 -28.52 24.48
C ALA A 208 -14.49 -29.44 23.43
N SER A 209 -14.93 -28.92 22.28
CA SER A 209 -15.45 -29.71 21.16
C SER A 209 -14.34 -30.37 20.32
N GLY A 210 -13.07 -30.02 20.56
CA GLY A 210 -11.94 -30.50 19.76
C GLY A 210 -11.83 -29.88 18.37
N GLU A 211 -12.69 -28.92 18.01
CA GLU A 211 -12.62 -28.17 16.73
C GLU A 211 -11.48 -27.16 16.73
N TYR A 212 -10.96 -26.79 17.90
CA TYR A 212 -9.81 -25.91 18.04
C TYR A 212 -8.55 -26.74 18.31
N GLN A 213 -7.91 -27.22 17.25
CA GLN A 213 -6.48 -27.44 17.30
C GLN A 213 -5.84 -26.04 17.38
N MET A 214 -5.00 -25.80 18.38
CA MET A 214 -4.05 -24.68 18.32
C MET A 214 -3.47 -24.68 16.89
N LEU A 215 -3.36 -23.51 16.26
CA LEU A 215 -2.59 -23.32 15.03
C LEU A 215 -1.09 -23.58 15.32
N HIS A 216 -0.77 -24.79 15.73
CA HIS A 216 0.51 -25.40 15.53
C HIS A 216 0.33 -26.20 14.26
N GLU A 217 0.78 -25.63 13.13
CA GLU A 217 1.24 -26.50 12.06
C GLU A 217 2.15 -27.56 12.70
N ASP A 218 1.99 -28.83 12.31
CA ASP A 218 2.82 -29.95 12.75
C ASP A 218 4.28 -29.50 12.90
N GLU A 219 4.97 -29.92 13.97
CA GLU A 219 6.38 -29.58 14.22
C GLU A 219 7.28 -29.82 12.98
N ALA A 220 6.86 -30.71 12.07
CA ALA A 220 7.45 -30.95 10.76
C ALA A 220 7.48 -29.73 9.82
N VAL A 221 6.41 -28.92 9.74
CA VAL A 221 6.34 -27.72 8.87
C VAL A 221 7.13 -26.55 9.46
N MET A 222 7.13 -26.44 10.79
CA MET A 222 8.01 -25.51 11.52
C MET A 222 9.49 -25.88 11.35
N ALA A 223 9.83 -27.16 11.35
CA ALA A 223 11.18 -27.65 11.05
C ALA A 223 11.58 -27.36 9.59
N GLU A 224 10.68 -27.54 8.62
CA GLU A 224 10.93 -27.23 7.21
C GLU A 224 11.08 -25.71 6.96
N ARG A 225 10.28 -24.87 7.65
CA ARG A 225 10.48 -23.41 7.69
C ARG A 225 11.79 -23.03 8.36
N ALA A 226 12.20 -23.70 9.43
CA ALA A 226 13.47 -23.46 10.11
C ALA A 226 14.70 -23.91 9.29
N GLU A 227 14.56 -24.95 8.45
CA GLU A 227 15.64 -25.53 7.67
C GLU A 227 15.91 -24.82 6.33
N TYR A 228 14.98 -24.00 5.83
CA TYR A 228 15.27 -23.14 4.68
C TYR A 228 16.32 -22.08 5.06
N LYS A 229 17.55 -22.35 4.65
CA LYS A 229 18.66 -21.39 4.69
C LYS A 229 18.45 -20.40 3.55
N PRO A 230 18.24 -19.10 3.84
CA PRO A 230 18.10 -18.11 2.78
C PRO A 230 19.39 -18.10 1.96
N THR A 231 19.29 -18.57 0.71
CA THR A 231 20.36 -18.53 -0.27
C THR A 231 20.83 -17.08 -0.42
N LYS A 232 22.13 -16.87 -0.65
CA LYS A 232 22.70 -15.52 -0.86
C LYS A 232 21.92 -14.74 -1.93
N THR A 233 21.38 -15.44 -2.92
CA THR A 233 20.52 -14.92 -3.98
C THR A 233 19.24 -14.25 -3.47
N VAL A 234 18.55 -14.83 -2.48
CA VAL A 234 17.28 -14.28 -1.96
C VAL A 234 17.52 -12.97 -1.21
N LYS A 235 18.60 -12.93 -0.42
CA LYS A 235 19.02 -11.69 0.26
C LYS A 235 19.41 -10.61 -0.74
N LEU A 236 20.05 -11.00 -1.85
CA LEU A 236 20.40 -10.08 -2.93
C LEU A 236 19.14 -9.51 -3.60
N SER A 237 18.11 -10.33 -3.85
CA SER A 237 16.84 -9.86 -4.43
C SER A 237 16.16 -8.79 -3.57
N VAL A 238 16.12 -9.00 -2.24
CA VAL A 238 15.55 -8.03 -1.29
C VAL A 238 16.42 -6.77 -1.20
N LEU A 239 17.76 -6.92 -1.25
CA LEU A 239 18.69 -5.79 -1.29
C LEU A 239 18.48 -4.95 -2.55
N LEU A 240 18.39 -5.58 -3.73
CA LEU A 240 18.17 -4.90 -5.01
C LEU A 240 16.81 -4.19 -5.03
N PHE A 241 15.76 -4.83 -4.49
CA PHE A 241 14.46 -4.20 -4.31
C PHE A 241 14.56 -2.96 -3.42
N GLY A 242 15.19 -3.08 -2.25
CA GLY A 242 15.40 -1.97 -1.33
C GLY A 242 16.23 -0.83 -1.93
N LEU A 243 17.24 -1.16 -2.75
CA LEU A 243 18.05 -0.19 -3.48
C LEU A 243 17.22 0.53 -4.55
N GLY A 244 16.32 -0.19 -5.24
CA GLY A 244 15.33 0.40 -6.14
C GLY A 244 14.40 1.38 -5.42
N VAL A 245 13.84 0.98 -4.27
CA VAL A 245 13.01 1.86 -3.43
C VAL A 245 13.78 3.11 -3.00
N ALA A 246 15.01 2.95 -2.50
CA ALA A 246 15.86 4.06 -2.09
C ALA A 246 16.16 5.01 -3.27
N THR A 247 16.39 4.45 -4.46
CA THR A 247 16.63 5.22 -5.69
C THR A 247 15.40 6.04 -6.08
N VAL A 248 14.19 5.46 -6.02
CA VAL A 248 12.95 6.18 -6.30
C VAL A 248 12.71 7.31 -5.29
N ILE A 249 12.97 7.07 -4.00
CA ILE A 249 12.86 8.09 -2.96
C ILE A 249 13.88 9.21 -3.22
N LEU A 250 15.11 8.87 -3.58
CA LEU A 250 16.18 9.82 -3.84
C LEU A 250 15.87 10.70 -5.06
N PHE A 251 15.45 10.13 -6.18
CA PHE A 251 15.00 10.89 -7.35
C PHE A 251 13.71 11.68 -7.10
N GLY A 252 12.80 11.17 -6.26
CA GLY A 252 11.60 11.89 -5.84
C GLY A 252 11.89 13.11 -4.96
N THR A 253 12.93 13.00 -4.11
CA THR A 253 13.33 14.05 -3.16
C THR A 253 14.19 15.11 -3.84
N PHE A 254 15.19 14.70 -4.61
CA PHE A 254 16.12 15.59 -5.29
C PHE A 254 15.75 15.74 -6.76
N LYS A 255 14.77 16.62 -7.03
CA LYS A 255 14.37 16.95 -8.42
C LYS A 255 15.53 17.51 -9.25
N SER A 256 16.59 18.02 -8.62
CA SER A 256 17.81 18.52 -9.28
C SER A 256 18.67 17.41 -9.91
N LEU A 257 18.47 16.15 -9.52
CA LEU A 257 19.12 14.99 -10.16
C LEU A 257 18.38 14.52 -11.42
N LEU A 258 17.18 15.03 -11.67
CA LEU A 258 16.46 14.75 -12.91
C LEU A 258 17.16 15.49 -14.06
N PRO A 259 17.34 14.84 -15.22
CA PRO A 259 17.95 15.49 -16.37
C PRO A 259 17.16 16.75 -16.75
N SER A 260 17.89 17.85 -16.92
CA SER A 260 17.39 19.12 -17.43
C SER A 260 18.06 19.39 -18.77
N TRP A 261 17.29 19.87 -19.74
CA TRP A 261 17.79 20.26 -21.04
C TRP A 261 17.58 21.76 -21.22
N ASP A 262 18.57 22.43 -21.80
CA ASP A 262 18.42 23.82 -22.22
C ASP A 262 17.81 23.84 -23.62
N ILE A 263 16.59 24.38 -23.74
CA ILE A 263 15.90 24.55 -25.03
C ILE A 263 15.60 26.06 -25.12
N ASP A 264 16.15 26.71 -26.15
CA ASP A 264 16.01 28.15 -26.41
C ASP A 264 16.37 29.08 -25.22
N GLY A 265 17.47 28.80 -24.51
CA GLY A 265 17.97 29.67 -23.44
C GLY A 265 17.14 29.65 -22.16
N LYS A 266 16.17 28.73 -22.05
CA LYS A 266 15.43 28.41 -20.84
C LYS A 266 15.80 26.99 -20.40
N THR A 267 16.24 26.84 -19.15
CA THR A 267 16.52 25.53 -18.57
C THR A 267 15.21 24.80 -18.29
N VAL A 268 14.86 23.82 -19.13
CA VAL A 268 13.64 23.02 -19.00
C VAL A 268 13.97 21.74 -18.24
N TYR A 269 13.45 21.61 -17.03
CA TYR A 269 13.48 20.35 -16.29
C TYR A 269 12.54 19.34 -16.93
N CYS A 270 12.83 18.04 -16.81
CA CYS A 270 11.88 16.96 -17.13
C CYS A 270 10.59 17.11 -16.30
N ARG A 271 9.66 17.95 -16.75
CA ARG A 271 8.40 18.30 -16.07
C ARG A 271 7.27 17.52 -16.74
N ARG A 272 6.42 16.88 -15.92
CA ARG A 272 5.54 15.78 -16.33
C ARG A 272 4.19 16.19 -16.95
N ASN A 273 3.78 17.46 -16.93
CA ASN A 273 2.63 17.93 -17.72
C ASN A 273 2.51 19.45 -17.77
N ALA A 274 1.81 19.92 -18.79
CA ALA A 274 1.67 21.30 -19.27
C ALA A 274 1.16 22.30 -18.22
N ASP A 275 1.74 23.50 -18.25
CA ASP A 275 1.19 24.71 -17.66
C ASP A 275 -0.12 25.09 -18.38
N PRO A 276 -1.14 25.64 -17.71
CA PRO A 276 -2.31 26.24 -18.37
C PRO A 276 -1.93 27.50 -19.17
N ASP A 277 -0.82 28.14 -18.81
CA ASP A 277 -0.27 29.29 -19.51
C ASP A 277 0.70 28.85 -20.61
N GLY A 278 0.14 28.43 -21.75
CA GLY A 278 0.63 28.71 -23.12
C GLY A 278 2.09 28.57 -23.55
N ASP A 279 3.04 28.16 -22.71
CA ASP A 279 4.47 28.05 -23.06
C ASP A 279 4.83 26.57 -23.24
N ALA A 280 5.01 26.20 -24.49
CA ALA A 280 5.21 24.84 -24.98
C ALA A 280 6.56 24.22 -24.54
N GLY A 281 6.67 23.84 -23.27
CA GLY A 281 7.74 22.98 -22.76
C GLY A 281 7.43 21.49 -22.99
N VAL A 282 7.32 21.06 -24.25
CA VAL A 282 7.05 19.66 -24.61
C VAL A 282 8.29 18.81 -24.36
N CYS A 283 8.19 17.86 -23.43
CA CYS A 283 9.24 16.89 -23.14
C CYS A 283 9.62 16.09 -24.41
N ALA A 284 10.92 15.97 -24.68
CA ALA A 284 11.51 15.42 -25.92
C ALA A 284 11.02 14.02 -26.36
N VAL A 285 10.43 13.22 -25.45
CA VAL A 285 9.85 11.91 -25.79
C VAL A 285 8.62 12.06 -26.69
N HIS A 286 7.84 13.13 -26.52
CA HIS A 286 6.70 13.41 -27.39
C HIS A 286 7.09 14.09 -28.71
N TYR A 287 8.28 14.71 -28.77
CA TYR A 287 8.80 15.36 -29.98
C TYR A 287 9.34 14.34 -30.99
N HIS A 288 10.08 13.32 -30.53
CA HIS A 288 10.59 12.26 -31.40
C HIS A 288 9.47 11.40 -32.02
N LEU A 289 8.43 11.06 -31.26
CA LEU A 289 7.27 10.32 -31.80
C LEU A 289 6.46 11.14 -32.82
N ARG A 290 6.49 12.48 -32.73
CA ARG A 290 5.81 13.37 -33.67
C ARG A 290 6.62 13.63 -34.94
N GLN A 291 7.94 13.47 -34.90
CA GLN A 291 8.81 13.54 -36.08
C GLN A 291 8.89 12.22 -36.85
N SER A 292 8.77 11.06 -36.19
CA SER A 292 8.73 9.75 -36.88
C SER A 292 7.36 9.43 -37.53
N ALA A 293 6.34 10.26 -37.31
CA ALA A 293 5.01 10.12 -37.89
C ALA A 293 4.72 11.15 -39.01
N LYS A 294 5.76 11.82 -39.53
CA LYS A 294 5.74 12.59 -40.77
C LYS A 294 6.71 11.96 -41.76
#